data_AF-A0A1H7LX90-F1
#
_entry.id   AF-A0A1H7LX90-F1
#
_cell.length_a   1.000
_cell.length_b   1.000
_cell.length_c   1.000
_cell.angle_alpha   90.00
_cell.angle_beta   90.00
_cell.angle_gamma   90.00
#
_symmetry.space_group_name_H-M   'P 1'
#
loop_
_entity.id
_entity.type
_entity.pdbx_description
1 polymer ?
#
loop_
_entity_poly.entity_id
_entity_poly.type
_entity_poly.pdbx_seq_one_letter_code
_entity_poly.pdbx_strand_id
1 'polypeptide(L)'
;MKRHGLFILILLIVVLAIMNSASAENSSADLISDTQYENSVDIDVADDNLKSYQSVSSDLEDNNEVYNLKLNDDSQVDNTFLKDNASVSDSKIYKLGYDVTHVADKLLNFSSADDILVITTAGMAWIDNKTTESALGGIVDASNNYVSYGKGNILTLSSTRNDPTNIAFFIKKDNSLTMAFYKNGSLTPIFHGNAGPTLSAGEWKKLQKALDDEDAYSYISIANAWSAGMPNDVLTQATYHGHVCTGLISGQAMIQTLLTYYPPKDEFGLPLEHTAYYVLGVPGGSEDDAFTWSLDITPGKRAYIGIDTMVNKAMTGFIRWNTTSNTGIIIIMSYNETAIKESFKKVSGLNPDASATNDLKYQNWLISTLHTNPTSLVTILYEFKGLTKDNLEYLMGLEIGKGNVVKSAHGLDMNYILGLNLTKANREANVNIAEIKLSDAKLKQIGIDACNNAIEYFSSQGITISKDLNNLYVLTSAGYVRINGTPTSMVFDGIYEVLGSALYKKTLFPVHTPIWKDLVFDFYWVDPNNVTNDSSFSLKYDVAKDELIVIGNTTRNANYILQNAIKYDPPYDVLIGWLFHNHVCGGSAPGYLIADYIYMKTSPLMKMNHIST
;
A
#
# COMPACT_ATOMS: atom_id res chain seq x y z
N MET A 1 -0.40 48.95 -37.01
CA MET A 1 -1.05 47.64 -36.75
C MET A 1 -0.07 46.57 -36.22
N LYS A 2 0.75 46.85 -35.20
CA LYS A 2 1.67 45.86 -34.59
C LYS A 2 1.66 45.87 -33.04
N ARG A 3 0.69 46.53 -32.42
CA ARG A 3 0.55 46.64 -30.95
C ARG A 3 -0.67 45.93 -30.36
N HIS A 4 -1.58 45.41 -31.19
CA HIS A 4 -2.74 44.61 -30.72
C HIS A 4 -2.48 43.10 -30.75
N GLY A 5 -1.56 42.60 -31.59
CA GLY A 5 -1.20 41.18 -31.60
C GLY A 5 -0.38 40.74 -30.39
N LEU A 6 0.46 41.62 -29.83
CA LEU A 6 1.30 41.30 -28.67
C LEU A 6 0.49 41.22 -27.37
N PHE A 7 -0.58 42.02 -27.25
CA PHE A 7 -1.48 41.97 -26.08
C PHE A 7 -2.33 40.71 -26.06
N ILE A 8 -2.77 40.22 -27.23
CA ILE A 8 -3.52 38.97 -27.33
C ILE A 8 -2.62 37.77 -27.04
N LEU A 9 -1.35 37.80 -27.47
CA LEU A 9 -0.40 36.72 -27.20
C LEU A 9 0.00 36.64 -25.71
N ILE A 10 0.19 37.78 -25.05
CA ILE A 10 0.48 37.83 -23.60
C ILE A 10 -0.75 37.41 -22.79
N LEU A 11 -1.97 37.79 -23.21
CA LEU A 11 -3.19 37.33 -22.56
C LEU A 11 -3.39 35.81 -22.74
N LEU A 12 -3.02 35.25 -23.91
CA LEU A 12 -3.08 33.81 -24.17
C LEU A 12 -2.05 33.05 -23.31
N ILE A 13 -0.84 33.57 -23.16
CA ILE A 13 0.22 32.98 -22.32
C ILE A 13 -0.15 33.04 -20.83
N VAL A 14 -0.79 34.12 -20.37
CA VAL A 14 -1.29 34.23 -18.99
C VAL A 14 -2.49 33.31 -18.78
N VAL A 15 -3.38 33.12 -19.77
CA VAL A 15 -4.48 32.16 -19.68
C VAL A 15 -3.97 30.70 -19.71
N LEU A 16 -2.94 30.39 -20.51
CA LEU A 16 -2.27 29.07 -20.51
C LEU A 16 -1.50 28.80 -19.20
N ALA A 17 -0.89 29.82 -18.59
CA ALA A 17 -0.23 29.69 -17.28
C ALA A 17 -1.20 29.57 -16.10
N ILE A 18 -2.47 29.99 -16.27
CA ILE A 18 -3.54 29.80 -15.26
C ILE A 18 -4.25 28.43 -15.45
N MET A 19 -3.98 27.71 -16.54
CA MET A 19 -4.58 26.40 -16.85
C MET A 19 -3.68 25.19 -16.53
N ASN A 20 -2.43 25.39 -16.09
CA ASN A 20 -1.57 24.32 -15.60
C ASN A 20 -1.50 24.33 -14.07
N SER A 21 -2.45 23.64 -13.43
CA SER A 21 -2.36 23.04 -12.09
C SER A 21 -3.71 22.44 -11.72
N ALA A 22 -4.12 21.42 -12.47
CA ALA A 22 -5.29 20.59 -12.17
C ALA A 22 -5.18 19.22 -12.86
N SER A 23 -4.05 18.53 -12.66
CA SER A 23 -3.83 17.09 -12.89
C SER A 23 -2.31 16.86 -12.88
N ALA A 24 -1.85 15.92 -12.04
CA ALA A 24 -0.44 15.54 -11.96
C ALA A 24 0.04 14.71 -13.17
N GLU A 25 -0.86 14.29 -14.09
CA GLU A 25 -0.51 13.38 -15.19
C GLU A 25 0.00 14.09 -16.46
N ASN A 26 0.28 15.40 -16.45
CA ASN A 26 0.68 16.15 -17.64
C ASN A 26 2.03 16.89 -17.54
N SER A 27 3.03 16.28 -16.90
CA SER A 27 4.44 16.66 -17.11
C SER A 27 5.05 15.81 -18.24
N SER A 28 4.77 16.18 -19.48
CA SER A 28 5.55 15.69 -20.62
C SER A 28 6.97 16.22 -20.52
N ALA A 29 7.92 15.38 -20.09
CA ALA A 29 9.33 15.65 -20.26
C ALA A 29 9.66 15.56 -21.76
N ASP A 30 9.82 16.70 -22.40
CA ASP A 30 10.37 16.79 -23.75
C ASP A 30 11.79 16.18 -23.74
N LEU A 31 11.92 14.96 -24.26
CA LEU A 31 13.20 14.34 -24.59
C LEU A 31 13.76 15.07 -25.81
N ILE A 32 14.69 15.99 -25.57
CA ILE A 32 15.58 16.51 -26.62
C ILE A 32 16.49 15.35 -27.05
N SER A 33 16.21 14.81 -28.23
CA SER A 33 17.18 14.03 -29.00
C SER A 33 18.32 14.94 -29.43
N ASP A 34 19.57 14.64 -29.06
CA ASP A 34 20.64 14.62 -30.05
C ASP A 34 21.93 13.90 -29.60
N THR A 35 22.38 13.04 -30.52
CA THR A 35 23.76 12.64 -30.85
C THR A 35 24.67 11.91 -29.85
N GLN A 36 24.86 10.61 -30.16
CA GLN A 36 26.14 9.93 -30.39
C GLN A 36 27.32 10.27 -29.44
N TYR A 37 27.63 9.34 -28.53
CA TYR A 37 29.00 9.05 -28.13
C TYR A 37 29.20 7.54 -28.02
N GLU A 38 29.93 7.00 -28.99
CA GLU A 38 30.70 5.76 -28.81
C GLU A 38 31.72 5.99 -27.69
N ASN A 39 31.74 5.10 -26.71
CA ASN A 39 32.97 4.56 -26.15
C ASN A 39 32.64 3.35 -25.27
N SER A 40 33.10 2.20 -25.78
CA SER A 40 33.26 0.95 -25.05
C SER A 40 34.11 1.17 -23.79
N VAL A 41 33.59 0.78 -22.63
CA VAL A 41 34.41 0.49 -21.45
C VAL A 41 34.19 -0.98 -21.13
N ASP A 42 35.19 -1.78 -21.49
CA ASP A 42 35.38 -3.15 -21.01
C ASP A 42 35.56 -3.11 -19.49
N ILE A 43 34.73 -3.85 -18.76
CA ILE A 43 35.00 -4.18 -17.36
C ILE A 43 35.48 -5.63 -17.34
N ASP A 44 36.80 -5.78 -17.30
CA ASP A 44 37.47 -7.04 -16.98
C ASP A 44 37.07 -7.48 -15.56
N VAL A 45 36.37 -8.61 -15.47
CA VAL A 45 36.17 -9.33 -14.22
C VAL A 45 37.41 -10.18 -13.98
N ALA A 46 38.28 -9.71 -13.08
CA ALA A 46 39.33 -10.53 -12.49
C ALA A 46 38.95 -10.89 -11.05
N ASP A 47 38.77 -12.19 -10.87
CA ASP A 47 38.65 -12.95 -9.63
C ASP A 47 39.83 -12.66 -8.68
N ASP A 48 39.56 -12.41 -7.39
CA ASP A 48 40.22 -13.11 -6.27
C ASP A 48 39.92 -12.50 -4.90
N ASN A 49 39.77 -13.40 -3.93
CA ASN A 49 39.84 -13.24 -2.46
C ASN A 49 38.55 -12.97 -1.68
N LEU A 50 37.71 -14.00 -1.66
CA LEU A 50 36.92 -14.39 -0.48
C LEU A 50 37.86 -14.61 0.72
N LYS A 51 37.79 -13.75 1.74
CA LYS A 51 38.26 -14.10 3.10
C LYS A 51 37.16 -13.84 4.11
N SER A 52 36.69 -14.96 4.67
CA SER A 52 35.88 -15.07 5.87
C SER A 52 36.37 -14.15 6.99
N TYR A 53 35.46 -13.42 7.63
CA TYR A 53 35.69 -12.93 8.99
C TYR A 53 34.67 -13.54 9.94
N GLN A 54 35.21 -14.42 10.78
CA GLN A 54 34.60 -15.00 11.96
C GLN A 54 34.43 -13.92 13.05
N SER A 55 33.47 -14.21 13.92
CA SER A 55 33.25 -13.66 15.26
C SER A 55 34.48 -13.10 15.97
N VAL A 56 34.36 -11.87 16.48
CA VAL A 56 35.17 -11.39 17.61
C VAL A 56 34.24 -10.72 18.61
N SER A 57 34.04 -11.39 19.75
CA SER A 57 33.60 -10.78 21.00
C SER A 57 34.79 -10.10 21.66
N SER A 58 34.64 -8.89 22.13
CA SER A 58 35.39 -8.36 23.28
C SER A 58 34.76 -7.06 23.76
N ASP A 59 34.23 -7.12 24.98
CA ASP A 59 34.36 -6.16 26.08
C ASP A 59 34.56 -4.68 25.72
N LEU A 60 33.55 -3.86 26.02
CA LEU A 60 33.75 -2.46 26.38
C LEU A 60 32.94 -2.13 27.64
N GLU A 61 33.70 -1.71 28.65
CA GLU A 61 33.32 -1.41 30.02
C GLU A 61 32.47 -0.14 30.14
N ASP A 62 31.67 -0.14 31.21
CA ASP A 62 30.98 0.98 31.84
C ASP A 62 31.77 2.30 31.81
N ASN A 63 31.11 3.39 31.42
CA ASN A 63 31.35 4.72 31.98
C ASN A 63 30.06 5.55 31.95
N ASN A 64 29.35 5.50 33.08
CA ASN A 64 28.25 6.40 33.44
C ASN A 64 28.79 7.80 33.75
N GLU A 65 28.33 8.82 33.02
CA GLU A 65 28.28 10.19 33.55
C GLU A 65 26.84 10.73 33.51
N VAL A 66 26.33 10.99 34.72
CA VAL A 66 24.98 11.41 35.05
C VAL A 66 24.86 12.92 34.85
N TYR A 67 23.96 13.36 33.97
CA TYR A 67 23.44 14.73 33.98
C TYR A 67 22.01 14.75 34.55
N ASN A 68 21.90 15.21 35.79
CA ASN A 68 20.64 15.46 36.48
C ASN A 68 19.90 16.66 35.88
N LEU A 69 18.72 16.45 35.31
CA LEU A 69 17.71 17.50 35.09
C LEU A 69 16.44 17.14 35.86
N LYS A 70 16.20 17.87 36.95
CA LYS A 70 14.94 17.86 37.71
C LYS A 70 13.82 18.43 36.83
N LEU A 71 12.80 17.63 36.56
CA LEU A 71 11.48 18.10 36.14
C LEU A 71 10.52 17.86 37.31
N ASN A 72 9.84 18.94 37.74
CA ASN A 72 8.82 18.88 38.77
C ASN A 72 7.60 18.11 38.25
N ASP A 73 7.26 17.07 38.99
CA ASP A 73 6.13 16.17 38.82
C ASP A 73 4.92 16.78 39.54
N ASP A 74 3.80 16.94 38.83
CA ASP A 74 2.45 16.97 39.40
C ASP A 74 1.43 16.79 38.26
N SER A 75 1.42 15.59 37.67
CA SER A 75 0.18 14.96 37.18
C SER A 75 0.42 13.46 36.98
N GLN A 76 -0.02 12.64 37.92
CA GLN A 76 -0.09 11.19 37.75
C GLN A 76 -1.05 10.85 36.61
N VAL A 77 -0.49 10.53 35.45
CA VAL A 77 -1.14 9.72 34.41
C VAL A 77 -0.44 8.37 34.44
N ASP A 78 -1.25 7.31 34.54
CA ASP A 78 -0.84 5.93 34.71
C ASP A 78 0.01 5.43 33.52
N ASN A 79 1.34 5.56 33.64
CA ASN A 79 2.34 5.15 32.65
C ASN A 79 2.65 3.64 32.72
N THR A 80 1.65 2.79 32.96
CA THR A 80 1.83 1.34 33.01
C THR A 80 2.03 0.66 31.65
N PHE A 81 1.94 1.41 30.53
CA PHE A 81 2.14 0.92 29.16
C PHE A 81 3.61 0.80 28.70
N LEU A 82 4.57 1.23 29.52
CA LEU A 82 5.99 1.12 29.21
C LEU A 82 6.68 0.24 30.26
N LYS A 83 6.50 -1.08 30.17
CA LYS A 83 7.39 -2.01 30.87
C LYS A 83 8.18 -2.88 29.90
N ASP A 84 9.48 -2.76 30.10
CA ASP A 84 10.60 -3.56 29.63
C ASP A 84 11.08 -3.28 28.18
N ASN A 85 12.10 -2.41 28.09
CA ASN A 85 13.04 -2.18 26.97
C ASN A 85 12.66 -1.23 25.81
N ALA A 86 11.76 -0.26 25.99
CA ALA A 86 11.63 0.83 25.01
C ALA A 86 12.86 1.77 25.06
N SER A 87 13.49 2.08 23.92
CA SER A 87 14.57 3.06 23.92
C SER A 87 14.03 4.48 24.19
N VAL A 88 14.92 5.39 24.62
CA VAL A 88 14.58 6.82 24.76
C VAL A 88 14.01 7.42 23.46
N SER A 89 14.54 6.99 22.31
CA SER A 89 14.03 7.40 20.99
C SER A 89 12.63 6.84 20.69
N ASP A 90 12.32 5.59 21.04
CA ASP A 90 10.98 5.02 20.85
C ASP A 90 9.95 5.77 21.69
N SER A 91 10.30 6.11 22.94
CA SER A 91 9.46 6.94 23.81
C SER A 91 9.19 8.33 23.22
N LYS A 92 10.21 8.98 22.63
CA LYS A 92 10.08 10.28 21.96
C LYS A 92 9.17 10.20 20.73
N ILE A 93 9.33 9.19 19.89
CA ILE A 93 8.55 9.00 18.66
C ILE A 93 7.09 8.65 19.00
N TYR A 94 6.85 7.79 19.98
CA TYR A 94 5.51 7.50 20.50
C TYR A 94 4.83 8.79 21.00
N LYS A 95 5.54 9.56 21.85
CA LYS A 95 5.01 10.81 22.42
C LYS A 95 4.66 11.84 21.33
N LEU A 96 5.43 11.89 20.25
CA LEU A 96 5.13 12.74 19.09
C LEU A 96 3.73 12.43 18.53
N GLY A 97 3.44 11.16 18.23
CA GLY A 97 2.12 10.76 17.74
C GLY A 97 1.01 11.04 18.74
N TYR A 98 1.25 10.74 20.01
CA TYR A 98 0.30 10.94 21.10
C TYR A 98 -0.07 12.42 21.31
N ASP A 99 0.93 13.29 21.48
CA ASP A 99 0.71 14.71 21.78
C ASP A 99 0.04 15.43 20.61
N VAL A 100 0.48 15.15 19.37
CA VAL A 100 -0.10 15.74 18.16
C VAL A 100 -1.58 15.37 18.03
N THR A 101 -1.91 14.10 18.28
CA THR A 101 -3.31 13.63 18.27
C THR A 101 -4.14 14.32 19.35
N HIS A 102 -3.58 14.50 20.55
CA HIS A 102 -4.28 15.18 21.64
C HIS A 102 -4.58 16.66 21.34
N VAL A 103 -3.65 17.38 20.71
CA VAL A 103 -3.92 18.77 20.28
C VAL A 103 -4.84 18.84 19.06
N ALA A 104 -4.81 17.83 18.18
CA ALA A 104 -5.73 17.73 17.06
C ALA A 104 -7.16 17.46 17.51
N ASP A 105 -7.38 16.55 18.47
CA ASP A 105 -8.70 16.33 19.08
C ASP A 105 -9.22 17.60 19.75
N LYS A 106 -8.39 18.32 20.51
CA LYS A 106 -8.81 19.62 21.09
C LYS A 106 -9.21 20.64 20.02
N LEU A 107 -8.55 20.65 18.87
CA LEU A 107 -8.80 21.61 17.80
C LEU A 107 -10.04 21.25 16.96
N LEU A 108 -10.17 19.97 16.60
CA LEU A 108 -11.19 19.45 15.68
C LEU A 108 -12.41 18.90 16.42
N ASN A 109 -12.30 18.62 17.73
CA ASN A 109 -13.31 18.01 18.58
C ASN A 109 -13.85 16.68 18.01
N PHE A 110 -13.03 15.63 18.11
CA PHE A 110 -13.31 14.31 17.53
C PHE A 110 -14.66 13.75 17.98
N SER A 111 -15.04 13.99 19.23
CA SER A 111 -16.32 13.54 19.78
C SER A 111 -17.56 14.07 19.05
N SER A 112 -17.40 15.14 18.26
CA SER A 112 -18.50 15.78 17.51
C SER A 112 -18.49 15.50 16.02
N ALA A 113 -17.53 14.69 15.55
CA ALA A 113 -17.41 14.24 14.17
C ALA A 113 -18.25 12.98 13.96
N ASP A 114 -18.76 12.81 12.74
CA ASP A 114 -19.41 11.56 12.32
C ASP A 114 -18.38 10.46 12.07
N ASP A 115 -17.23 10.85 11.52
CA ASP A 115 -16.11 9.96 11.25
C ASP A 115 -14.79 10.74 11.19
N ILE A 116 -13.67 10.03 11.38
CA ILE A 116 -12.33 10.60 11.50
C ILE A 116 -11.37 9.79 10.64
N LEU A 117 -10.47 10.48 9.93
CA LEU A 117 -9.39 9.89 9.17
C LEU A 117 -8.05 10.51 9.58
N VAL A 118 -7.03 9.68 9.69
CA VAL A 118 -5.64 10.09 9.84
C VAL A 118 -4.85 9.64 8.62
N ILE A 119 -4.12 10.57 8.00
CA ILE A 119 -3.12 10.28 6.96
C ILE A 119 -1.76 10.72 7.50
N THR A 120 -0.76 9.85 7.48
CA THR A 120 0.55 10.12 8.08
C THR A 120 1.69 9.46 7.32
N THR A 121 2.90 10.03 7.40
CA THR A 121 4.14 9.39 6.93
C THR A 121 4.86 8.60 8.03
N ALA A 122 4.28 8.53 9.23
CA ALA A 122 4.80 7.74 10.33
C ALA A 122 4.93 6.25 9.96
N GLY A 123 6.01 5.63 10.43
CA GLY A 123 6.42 4.27 10.05
C GLY A 123 7.55 4.27 9.02
N MET A 124 7.36 4.94 7.88
CA MET A 124 8.37 4.99 6.80
C MET A 124 9.45 6.04 7.03
N ALA A 125 9.08 7.21 7.58
CA ALA A 125 10.04 8.26 7.94
C ALA A 125 10.92 7.86 9.13
N TRP A 126 12.12 8.45 9.24
CA TRP A 126 13.08 8.16 10.30
C TRP A 126 13.33 9.36 11.22
N ILE A 127 13.47 9.09 12.52
CA ILE A 127 13.93 10.03 13.55
C ILE A 127 15.03 9.36 14.36
N ASP A 128 16.15 10.03 14.57
CA ASP A 128 17.27 9.54 15.39
C ASP A 128 17.74 8.12 15.00
N ASN A 129 17.85 7.86 13.69
CA ASN A 129 18.19 6.56 13.09
C ASN A 129 17.22 5.41 13.42
N LYS A 130 15.95 5.73 13.71
CA LYS A 130 14.88 4.75 13.89
C LYS A 130 13.70 5.07 12.99
N THR A 131 13.01 4.04 12.53
CA THR A 131 11.69 4.15 11.91
C THR A 131 10.70 4.77 12.90
N THR A 132 9.65 5.40 12.37
CA THR A 132 8.71 6.21 13.18
C THR A 132 7.40 5.47 13.51
N GLU A 133 7.38 4.15 13.43
CA GLU A 133 6.18 3.33 13.63
C GLU A 133 5.58 3.49 15.03
N SER A 134 6.41 3.78 16.05
CA SER A 134 5.93 4.04 17.41
C SER A 134 4.96 5.24 17.48
N ALA A 135 5.05 6.19 16.54
CA ALA A 135 4.12 7.32 16.46
C ALA A 135 2.71 6.86 16.03
N LEU A 136 2.60 5.77 15.27
CA LEU A 136 1.30 5.17 14.91
C LEU A 136 0.60 4.63 16.17
N GLY A 137 1.35 4.01 17.08
CA GLY A 137 0.83 3.60 18.40
C GLY A 137 0.34 4.80 19.21
N GLY A 138 1.16 5.86 19.29
CA GLY A 138 0.77 7.09 19.98
C GLY A 138 -0.50 7.73 19.41
N ILE A 139 -0.67 7.72 18.07
CA ILE A 139 -1.90 8.18 17.42
C ILE A 139 -3.11 7.34 17.82
N VAL A 140 -3.00 6.01 17.72
CA VAL A 140 -4.11 5.10 18.05
C VAL A 140 -4.53 5.28 19.51
N ASP A 141 -3.59 5.29 20.44
CA ASP A 141 -3.88 5.37 21.87
C ASP A 141 -4.47 6.73 22.28
N ALA A 142 -3.97 7.84 21.73
CA ALA A 142 -4.49 9.18 22.00
C ALA A 142 -5.84 9.46 21.33
N SER A 143 -6.24 8.66 20.32
CA SER A 143 -7.47 8.87 19.56
C SER A 143 -8.73 8.36 20.25
N ASN A 144 -8.67 7.81 21.47
CA ASN A 144 -9.86 7.35 22.22
C ASN A 144 -10.79 6.40 21.43
N ASN A 145 -10.20 5.41 20.74
CA ASN A 145 -10.89 4.46 19.83
C ASN A 145 -11.51 5.09 18.57
N TYR A 146 -11.32 6.38 18.29
CA TYR A 146 -11.79 6.96 17.02
C TYR A 146 -11.00 6.41 15.83
N VAL A 147 -9.71 6.16 16.02
CA VAL A 147 -8.77 5.74 14.97
C VAL A 147 -8.22 4.35 15.27
N SER A 148 -8.21 3.48 14.27
CA SER A 148 -7.65 2.11 14.40
C SER A 148 -7.35 1.52 13.02
N TYR A 149 -6.49 0.51 12.98
CA TYR A 149 -6.22 -0.23 11.73
C TYR A 149 -7.46 -0.98 11.24
N GLY A 150 -8.30 -1.51 12.13
CA GLY A 150 -9.48 -2.26 11.72
C GLY A 150 -10.51 -1.39 11.00
N LYS A 151 -10.77 -0.20 11.54
CA LYS A 151 -11.60 0.83 10.87
C LYS A 151 -11.01 1.31 9.55
N GLY A 152 -9.73 1.05 9.28
CA GLY A 152 -9.03 1.47 8.06
C GLY A 152 -8.92 3.00 7.94
N ASN A 153 -8.95 3.71 9.07
CA ASN A 153 -8.95 5.17 9.12
C ASN A 153 -7.66 5.76 9.70
N ILE A 154 -6.59 4.95 9.77
CA ILE A 154 -5.20 5.39 9.86
C ILE A 154 -4.46 4.90 8.63
N LEU A 155 -4.04 5.83 7.78
CA LEU A 155 -3.42 5.53 6.50
C LEU A 155 -1.97 6.03 6.49
N THR A 156 -1.05 5.16 6.10
CA THR A 156 0.37 5.50 5.96
C THR A 156 0.70 5.86 4.52
N LEU A 157 0.92 7.15 4.26
CA LEU A 157 1.37 7.67 2.97
C LEU A 157 2.82 7.24 2.72
N SER A 158 3.12 6.82 1.50
CA SER A 158 4.48 6.50 1.08
C SER A 158 5.44 7.66 1.38
N SER A 159 6.60 7.35 1.94
CA SER A 159 7.63 8.34 2.25
C SER A 159 9.01 7.69 2.27
N THR A 160 10.05 8.51 2.15
CA THR A 160 11.45 8.12 2.31
C THR A 160 11.93 8.33 3.74
N ARG A 161 13.12 7.80 4.07
CA ARG A 161 13.71 7.97 5.40
C ARG A 161 13.98 9.43 5.78
N ASN A 162 14.21 10.29 4.78
CA ASN A 162 14.55 11.69 4.98
C ASN A 162 13.31 12.59 5.01
N ASP A 163 12.13 12.05 4.72
CA ASP A 163 10.89 12.82 4.72
C ASP A 163 10.45 13.12 6.17
N PRO A 164 9.77 14.25 6.40
CA PRO A 164 9.27 14.59 7.72
C PRO A 164 8.16 13.63 8.17
N THR A 165 8.06 13.38 9.48
CA THR A 165 6.93 12.65 10.08
C THR A 165 5.70 13.56 10.18
N ASN A 166 4.91 13.59 9.12
CA ASN A 166 3.71 14.41 9.00
C ASN A 166 2.49 13.65 9.51
N ILE A 167 1.53 14.37 10.13
CA ILE A 167 0.27 13.81 10.60
C ILE A 167 -0.85 14.77 10.23
N ALA A 168 -1.80 14.29 9.42
CA ALA A 168 -2.98 15.03 9.00
C ALA A 168 -4.23 14.37 9.58
N PHE A 169 -5.05 15.14 10.30
CA PHE A 169 -6.33 14.70 10.82
C PHE A 169 -7.44 15.32 10.01
N PHE A 170 -8.41 14.50 9.63
CA PHE A 170 -9.62 14.90 8.94
C PHE A 170 -10.82 14.49 9.78
N ILE A 171 -11.77 15.42 9.95
CA ILE A 171 -13.09 15.11 10.49
C ILE A 171 -14.14 15.25 9.40
N LYS A 172 -15.03 14.28 9.34
CA LYS A 172 -16.27 14.37 8.58
C LYS A 172 -17.40 14.78 9.51
N LYS A 173 -18.16 15.78 9.10
CA LYS A 173 -19.38 16.20 9.77
C LYS A 173 -20.41 16.59 8.73
N ASP A 174 -21.49 15.84 8.65
CA ASP A 174 -22.44 15.85 7.55
C ASP A 174 -21.71 15.66 6.20
N ASN A 175 -21.79 16.67 5.32
CA ASN A 175 -21.11 16.70 4.02
C ASN A 175 -19.84 17.58 4.04
N SER A 176 -19.39 18.02 5.21
CA SER A 176 -18.19 18.84 5.37
C SER A 176 -17.00 17.98 5.79
N LEU A 177 -15.83 18.31 5.24
CA LEU A 177 -14.55 17.70 5.58
C LEU A 177 -13.61 18.82 6.05
N THR A 178 -13.15 18.74 7.29
CA THR A 178 -12.21 19.71 7.88
C THR A 178 -10.91 19.01 8.23
N MET A 179 -9.78 19.67 7.95
CA MET A 179 -8.43 19.13 8.12
C MET A 179 -7.61 19.97 9.09
N ALA A 180 -6.77 19.32 9.90
CA ALA A 180 -5.63 19.94 10.57
C ALA A 180 -4.35 19.17 10.21
N PHE A 181 -3.31 19.88 9.73
CA PHE A 181 -2.05 19.28 9.30
C PHE A 181 -0.89 19.70 10.20
N TYR A 182 -0.16 18.71 10.68
CA TYR A 182 0.98 18.88 11.57
C TYR A 182 2.23 18.35 10.89
N LYS A 183 3.23 19.22 10.71
CA LYS A 183 4.50 18.89 10.05
C LYS A 183 5.52 18.44 11.09
N ASN A 184 6.17 17.30 10.84
CA ASN A 184 7.28 16.78 11.64
C ASN A 184 7.05 16.79 13.15
N GLY A 185 5.87 16.36 13.61
CA GLY A 185 5.55 16.32 15.04
C GLY A 185 5.29 17.66 15.74
N SER A 186 5.18 18.77 15.01
CA SER A 186 4.79 20.07 15.58
C SER A 186 3.42 19.96 16.28
N LEU A 187 3.26 20.62 17.44
CA LEU A 187 1.96 20.73 18.12
C LEU A 187 1.09 21.89 17.59
N THR A 188 1.66 22.72 16.72
CA THR A 188 0.93 23.77 16.01
C THR A 188 0.69 23.31 14.58
N PRO A 189 -0.57 23.28 14.11
CA PRO A 189 -0.84 22.88 12.73
C PRO A 189 -0.36 23.99 11.79
N ILE A 190 0.26 23.60 10.68
CA ILE A 190 0.65 24.53 9.61
C ILE A 190 -0.54 24.86 8.69
N PHE A 191 -1.60 24.06 8.75
CA PHE A 191 -2.86 24.30 8.06
C PHE A 191 -4.04 23.78 8.90
N HIS A 192 -5.12 24.57 8.95
CA HIS A 192 -6.42 24.15 9.47
C HIS A 192 -7.52 24.79 8.61
N GLY A 193 -8.42 23.98 8.05
CA GLY A 193 -9.51 24.48 7.24
C GLY A 193 -10.26 23.40 6.47
N ASN A 194 -11.09 23.83 5.51
CA ASN A 194 -11.84 22.94 4.64
C ASN A 194 -10.89 22.06 3.80
N ALA A 195 -11.28 20.80 3.59
CA ALA A 195 -10.54 19.79 2.83
C ALA A 195 -11.43 18.96 1.90
N GLY A 196 -12.71 19.33 1.74
CA GLY A 196 -13.68 18.56 0.97
C GLY A 196 -14.02 19.15 -0.41
N PRO A 197 -15.04 18.61 -1.08
CA PRO A 197 -15.49 19.05 -2.41
C PRO A 197 -16.16 20.45 -2.41
N THR A 198 -16.17 21.13 -1.26
CA THR A 198 -16.62 22.52 -1.10
C THR A 198 -15.45 23.50 -0.99
N LEU A 199 -14.21 23.03 -1.10
CA LEU A 199 -13.00 23.85 -1.04
C LEU A 199 -13.07 24.99 -2.06
N SER A 200 -12.87 26.24 -1.64
CA SER A 200 -12.79 27.37 -2.56
C SER A 200 -11.39 27.49 -3.19
N ALA A 201 -11.29 28.16 -4.34
CA ALA A 201 -10.00 28.41 -4.99
C ALA A 201 -9.00 29.18 -4.10
N GLY A 202 -9.50 30.03 -3.19
CA GLY A 202 -8.66 30.74 -2.22
C GLY A 202 -8.15 29.84 -1.10
N GLU A 203 -8.96 28.88 -0.63
CA GLU A 203 -8.54 27.89 0.36
C GLU A 203 -7.55 26.89 -0.24
N TRP A 204 -7.77 26.42 -1.48
CA TRP A 204 -6.84 25.56 -2.20
C TRP A 204 -5.45 26.19 -2.30
N LYS A 205 -5.34 27.47 -2.72
CA LYS A 205 -4.06 28.18 -2.78
C LYS A 205 -3.36 28.31 -1.42
N LYS A 206 -4.13 28.45 -0.34
CA LYS A 206 -3.57 28.50 1.02
C LYS A 206 -3.01 27.14 1.43
N LEU A 207 -3.72 26.07 1.10
CA LEU A 207 -3.27 24.70 1.35
C LEU A 207 -2.00 24.38 0.55
N GLN A 208 -1.99 24.63 -0.76
CA GLN A 208 -0.81 24.47 -1.62
C GLN A 208 0.40 25.23 -1.07
N LYS A 209 0.22 26.47 -0.64
CA LYS A 209 1.32 27.25 -0.04
C LYS A 209 1.84 26.65 1.27
N ALA A 210 0.99 25.97 2.04
CA ALA A 210 1.37 25.41 3.33
C ALA A 210 2.10 24.06 3.18
N LEU A 211 1.65 23.23 2.24
CA LEU A 211 2.10 21.84 2.09
C LEU A 211 3.01 21.61 0.87
N ASP A 212 3.05 22.54 -0.08
CA ASP A 212 3.48 22.34 -1.47
C ASP A 212 2.44 21.58 -2.31
N ASP A 213 2.53 21.69 -3.65
CA ASP A 213 1.45 21.29 -4.57
C ASP A 213 1.16 19.78 -4.55
N GLU A 214 2.21 18.95 -4.58
CA GLU A 214 2.10 17.48 -4.62
C GLU A 214 1.54 16.92 -3.31
N ASP A 215 2.08 17.35 -2.17
CA ASP A 215 1.58 16.96 -0.86
C ASP A 215 0.11 17.40 -0.70
N ALA A 216 -0.21 18.68 -0.99
CA ALA A 216 -1.57 19.18 -0.86
C ALA A 216 -2.60 18.32 -1.63
N TYR A 217 -2.27 17.89 -2.85
CA TYR A 217 -3.17 17.04 -3.65
C TYR A 217 -3.27 15.61 -3.11
N SER A 218 -2.16 15.03 -2.67
CA SER A 218 -2.07 13.69 -2.10
C SER A 218 -3.04 13.52 -0.91
N TYR A 219 -2.91 14.40 0.09
CA TYR A 219 -3.75 14.35 1.30
C TYR A 219 -5.23 14.60 1.01
N ILE A 220 -5.56 15.56 0.14
CA ILE A 220 -6.95 15.94 -0.13
C ILE A 220 -7.69 14.92 -1.01
N SER A 221 -7.03 14.38 -2.03
CA SER A 221 -7.65 13.39 -2.92
C SER A 221 -8.01 12.11 -2.16
N ILE A 222 -7.11 11.61 -1.30
CA ILE A 222 -7.35 10.44 -0.44
C ILE A 222 -8.47 10.71 0.57
N ALA A 223 -8.42 11.85 1.28
CA ALA A 223 -9.47 12.20 2.25
C ALA A 223 -10.84 12.39 1.61
N ASN A 224 -10.90 12.97 0.40
CA ASN A 224 -12.13 13.10 -0.38
C ASN A 224 -12.67 11.71 -0.79
N ALA A 225 -11.79 10.81 -1.25
CA ALA A 225 -12.20 9.44 -1.60
C ALA A 225 -12.72 8.64 -0.39
N TRP A 226 -12.08 8.79 0.78
CA TRP A 226 -12.57 8.23 2.03
C TRP A 226 -13.95 8.76 2.38
N SER A 227 -14.14 10.09 2.34
CA SER A 227 -15.44 10.72 2.61
C SER A 227 -16.53 10.27 1.63
N ALA A 228 -16.16 9.92 0.39
CA ALA A 228 -17.04 9.41 -0.66
C ALA A 228 -17.35 7.90 -0.54
N GLY A 229 -16.79 7.21 0.45
CA GLY A 229 -17.04 5.79 0.71
C GLY A 229 -16.19 4.85 -0.15
N MET A 230 -14.96 5.24 -0.48
CA MET A 230 -13.98 4.31 -1.04
C MET A 230 -13.66 3.20 -0.01
N PRO A 231 -13.60 1.91 -0.40
CA PRO A 231 -13.23 0.83 0.50
C PRO A 231 -11.80 0.97 1.08
N ASN A 232 -11.60 0.57 2.33
CA ASN A 232 -10.34 0.75 3.08
C ASN A 232 -9.10 0.12 2.42
N ASP A 233 -9.28 -1.03 1.77
CA ASP A 233 -8.21 -1.71 1.03
C ASP A 233 -7.77 -0.89 -0.21
N VAL A 234 -8.70 -0.20 -0.86
CA VAL A 234 -8.40 0.73 -1.97
C VAL A 234 -7.83 2.05 -1.45
N LEU A 235 -8.23 2.52 -0.26
CA LEU A 235 -7.61 3.69 0.36
C LEU A 235 -6.15 3.43 0.75
N THR A 236 -5.84 2.23 1.23
CA THR A 236 -4.45 1.83 1.53
C THR A 236 -3.62 1.72 0.25
N GLN A 237 -4.20 1.22 -0.85
CA GLN A 237 -3.58 1.29 -2.17
C GLN A 237 -3.32 2.74 -2.60
N ALA A 238 -4.29 3.64 -2.40
CA ALA A 238 -4.13 5.04 -2.76
C ALA A 238 -2.98 5.71 -1.99
N THR A 239 -2.67 5.27 -0.78
CA THR A 239 -1.54 5.82 0.00
C THR A 239 -0.19 5.26 -0.43
N TYR A 240 -0.17 4.05 -1.01
CA TYR A 240 0.98 3.51 -1.73
C TYR A 240 1.21 4.28 -3.05
N HIS A 241 0.14 4.52 -3.81
CA HIS A 241 0.18 5.30 -5.06
C HIS A 241 0.47 6.79 -4.83
N GLY A 242 0.07 7.31 -3.67
CA GLY A 242 0.28 8.70 -3.22
C GLY A 242 -0.97 9.58 -3.32
N HIS A 243 -1.91 9.28 -4.20
CA HIS A 243 -3.12 10.09 -4.40
C HIS A 243 -4.28 9.27 -4.99
N VAL A 244 -5.42 9.91 -5.25
CA VAL A 244 -6.53 9.30 -6.00
C VAL A 244 -6.72 10.05 -7.32
N CYS A 245 -6.71 9.32 -8.43
CA CYS A 245 -6.82 9.84 -9.79
C CYS A 245 -7.74 8.97 -10.68
N THR A 246 -7.98 9.42 -11.92
CA THR A 246 -8.78 8.66 -12.90
C THR A 246 -8.18 7.28 -13.18
N GLY A 247 -6.85 7.20 -13.35
CA GLY A 247 -6.17 5.94 -13.68
C GLY A 247 -6.31 4.89 -12.58
N LEU A 248 -6.09 5.27 -11.31
CA LEU A 248 -6.26 4.38 -10.16
C LEU A 248 -7.69 3.81 -10.07
N ILE A 249 -8.71 4.68 -10.18
CA ILE A 249 -10.13 4.25 -10.14
C ILE A 249 -10.48 3.38 -11.36
N SER A 250 -9.95 3.71 -12.53
CA SER A 250 -10.16 2.92 -13.75
C SER A 250 -9.46 1.55 -13.67
N GLY A 251 -8.30 1.46 -13.03
CA GLY A 251 -7.63 0.21 -12.73
C GLY A 251 -8.47 -0.70 -11.83
N GLN A 252 -9.07 -0.14 -10.77
CA GLN A 252 -10.05 -0.88 -9.95
C GLN A 252 -11.27 -1.33 -10.76
N ALA A 253 -11.75 -0.51 -11.69
CA ALA A 253 -12.85 -0.88 -12.59
C ALA A 253 -12.45 -2.01 -13.56
N MET A 254 -11.20 -2.02 -14.05
CA MET A 254 -10.66 -3.12 -14.85
C MET A 254 -10.60 -4.41 -14.04
N ILE A 255 -10.12 -4.36 -12.80
CA ILE A 255 -10.09 -5.51 -11.89
C ILE A 255 -11.49 -6.07 -11.68
N GLN A 256 -12.46 -5.23 -11.33
CA GLN A 256 -13.84 -5.68 -11.12
C GLN A 256 -14.44 -6.28 -12.40
N THR A 257 -14.15 -5.68 -13.56
CA THR A 257 -14.58 -6.19 -14.87
C THR A 257 -13.94 -7.55 -15.19
N LEU A 258 -12.64 -7.71 -14.89
CA LEU A 258 -11.89 -8.95 -15.06
C LEU A 258 -12.48 -10.06 -14.18
N LEU A 259 -12.66 -9.79 -12.89
CA LEU A 259 -13.21 -10.77 -11.94
C LEU A 259 -14.67 -11.14 -12.25
N THR A 260 -15.44 -10.20 -12.78
CA THR A 260 -16.84 -10.41 -13.22
C THR A 260 -16.91 -11.37 -14.41
N TYR A 261 -16.10 -11.14 -15.45
CA TYR A 261 -16.26 -11.89 -16.71
C TYR A 261 -15.30 -13.07 -16.88
N TYR A 262 -14.17 -13.02 -16.16
CA TYR A 262 -13.07 -13.97 -16.28
C TYR A 262 -12.46 -14.25 -14.89
N PRO A 263 -13.25 -14.73 -13.91
CA PRO A 263 -12.83 -14.91 -12.53
C PRO A 263 -11.57 -15.80 -12.41
N PRO A 264 -10.79 -15.68 -11.33
CA PRO A 264 -9.55 -16.44 -11.17
C PRO A 264 -9.85 -17.94 -11.16
N LYS A 265 -9.01 -18.71 -11.84
CA LYS A 265 -9.04 -20.17 -11.87
C LYS A 265 -7.61 -20.66 -11.90
N ASP A 266 -7.36 -21.81 -11.28
CA ASP A 266 -6.09 -22.53 -11.34
C ASP A 266 -4.88 -21.62 -11.05
N GLU A 267 -4.46 -21.48 -9.79
CA GLU A 267 -3.26 -20.70 -9.49
C GLU A 267 -1.98 -21.41 -9.98
N PHE A 268 -1.05 -20.63 -10.52
CA PHE A 268 0.16 -21.14 -11.15
C PHE A 268 1.30 -20.14 -11.01
N GLY A 269 2.54 -20.60 -11.15
CA GLY A 269 3.73 -19.76 -10.96
C GLY A 269 4.78 -20.47 -10.12
N LEU A 270 5.70 -19.70 -9.55
CA LEU A 270 6.63 -20.24 -8.55
C LEU A 270 5.88 -20.56 -7.24
N PRO A 271 6.30 -21.57 -6.45
CA PRO A 271 5.55 -22.06 -5.28
C PRO A 271 5.07 -21.00 -4.28
N LEU A 272 5.78 -19.87 -4.14
CA LEU A 272 5.47 -18.76 -3.22
C LEU A 272 4.83 -17.54 -3.92
N GLU A 273 4.76 -17.57 -5.25
CA GLU A 273 4.36 -16.47 -6.13
C GLU A 273 3.20 -16.90 -7.05
N HIS A 274 2.46 -17.94 -6.65
CA HIS A 274 1.30 -18.42 -7.40
C HIS A 274 0.29 -17.29 -7.61
N THR A 275 -0.03 -17.06 -8.89
CA THR A 275 -1.01 -16.07 -9.34
C THR A 275 -2.07 -16.75 -10.20
N ALA A 276 -3.25 -16.15 -10.29
CA ALA A 276 -4.26 -16.51 -11.27
C ALA A 276 -4.09 -15.74 -12.59
N TYR A 277 -3.30 -14.65 -12.58
CA TYR A 277 -3.15 -13.76 -13.73
C TYR A 277 -1.70 -13.33 -13.95
N TYR A 278 -1.34 -13.17 -15.22
CA TYR A 278 -0.24 -12.34 -15.65
C TYR A 278 -0.76 -11.04 -16.26
N VAL A 279 -0.08 -9.93 -16.00
CA VAL A 279 -0.43 -8.63 -16.58
C VAL A 279 0.67 -8.13 -17.50
N LEU A 280 0.26 -7.73 -18.70
CA LEU A 280 1.05 -7.08 -19.72
C LEU A 280 0.67 -5.60 -19.71
N GLY A 281 1.43 -4.80 -18.95
CA GLY A 281 1.23 -3.36 -18.81
C GLY A 281 2.05 -2.57 -19.82
N VAL A 282 1.59 -1.36 -20.11
CA VAL A 282 2.35 -0.34 -20.85
C VAL A 282 2.72 0.72 -19.81
N PRO A 283 3.89 0.58 -19.16
CA PRO A 283 4.14 1.17 -17.86
C PRO A 283 4.10 2.70 -17.89
N GLY A 284 3.66 3.27 -16.76
CA GLY A 284 3.58 4.72 -16.54
C GLY A 284 2.18 5.22 -16.22
N GLY A 285 1.19 4.33 -16.11
CA GLY A 285 -0.18 4.65 -15.73
C GLY A 285 -0.50 4.26 -14.28
N SER A 286 -1.39 5.03 -13.65
CA SER A 286 -1.82 4.84 -12.26
C SER A 286 -2.62 3.53 -12.03
N GLU A 287 -3.15 2.94 -13.11
CA GLU A 287 -3.79 1.62 -13.10
C GLU A 287 -2.83 0.47 -12.77
N ASP A 288 -1.54 0.63 -13.05
CA ASP A 288 -0.52 -0.39 -12.77
C ASP A 288 -0.47 -0.69 -11.28
N ASP A 289 -0.51 0.34 -10.44
CA ASP A 289 -0.54 0.21 -8.99
C ASP A 289 -1.84 -0.44 -8.49
N ALA A 290 -2.95 -0.23 -9.21
CA ALA A 290 -4.20 -0.93 -8.90
C ALA A 290 -4.03 -2.45 -9.06
N PHE A 291 -3.39 -2.86 -10.15
CA PHE A 291 -3.15 -4.26 -10.48
C PHE A 291 -2.16 -4.90 -9.51
N THR A 292 -1.00 -4.27 -9.29
CA THR A 292 0.03 -4.82 -8.42
C THR A 292 -0.49 -5.08 -7.01
N TRP A 293 -1.35 -4.20 -6.50
CA TRP A 293 -1.89 -4.28 -5.13
C TRP A 293 -3.15 -5.13 -4.98
N SER A 294 -4.14 -5.01 -5.87
CA SER A 294 -5.40 -5.79 -5.69
C SER A 294 -5.29 -7.23 -6.20
N LEU A 295 -4.46 -7.47 -7.22
CA LEU A 295 -4.32 -8.79 -7.82
C LEU A 295 -3.05 -9.52 -7.34
N ASP A 296 -2.23 -8.87 -6.49
CA ASP A 296 -0.94 -9.37 -6.00
C ASP A 296 0.02 -9.81 -7.13
N ILE A 297 0.16 -8.95 -8.12
CA ILE A 297 0.94 -9.21 -9.33
C ILE A 297 2.05 -8.17 -9.46
N THR A 298 3.14 -8.39 -8.74
CA THR A 298 4.27 -7.46 -8.77
C THR A 298 5.29 -7.86 -9.84
N PRO A 299 6.12 -6.92 -10.33
CA PRO A 299 7.30 -7.25 -11.11
C PRO A 299 8.23 -8.24 -10.39
N GLY A 300 8.36 -8.10 -9.05
CA GLY A 300 9.16 -9.00 -8.22
C GLY A 300 8.67 -10.45 -8.22
N LYS A 301 7.34 -10.64 -8.28
CA LYS A 301 6.68 -11.95 -8.45
C LYS A 301 6.64 -12.42 -9.90
N ARG A 302 7.31 -11.70 -10.81
CA ARG A 302 7.33 -11.97 -12.25
C ARG A 302 5.93 -12.04 -12.87
N ALA A 303 4.96 -11.38 -12.22
CA ALA A 303 3.56 -11.49 -12.56
C ALA A 303 3.02 -10.27 -13.33
N TYR A 304 3.75 -9.16 -13.25
CA TYR A 304 3.54 -7.95 -14.03
C TYR A 304 4.74 -7.73 -14.97
N ILE A 305 4.44 -7.60 -16.26
CA ILE A 305 5.40 -7.40 -17.36
C ILE A 305 5.08 -6.05 -17.98
N GLY A 306 5.75 -5.00 -17.51
CA GLY A 306 5.64 -3.65 -18.03
C GLY A 306 6.67 -3.38 -19.13
N ILE A 307 6.22 -3.26 -20.38
CA ILE A 307 7.08 -2.87 -21.50
C ILE A 307 6.37 -1.81 -22.31
N ASP A 308 7.09 -0.77 -22.72
CA ASP A 308 6.52 0.28 -23.55
C ASP A 308 6.31 -0.18 -25.00
N THR A 309 5.22 -0.91 -25.25
CA THR A 309 4.90 -1.47 -26.57
C THR A 309 3.81 -0.71 -27.32
N MET A 310 3.12 0.22 -26.66
CA MET A 310 1.92 0.87 -27.22
C MET A 310 1.96 2.39 -27.12
N VAL A 311 1.30 3.03 -28.08
CA VAL A 311 1.01 4.48 -28.04
C VAL A 311 -0.05 4.79 -26.97
N ASN A 312 -1.10 3.97 -26.89
CA ASN A 312 -2.09 4.09 -25.82
C ASN A 312 -1.54 3.45 -24.54
N LYS A 313 -1.12 4.29 -23.59
CA LYS A 313 -0.55 3.86 -22.30
C LYS A 313 -1.58 3.21 -21.39
N ALA A 314 -2.86 3.59 -21.52
CA ALA A 314 -3.96 3.04 -20.73
C ALA A 314 -4.45 1.66 -21.20
N MET A 315 -3.67 0.93 -22.02
CA MET A 315 -4.03 -0.38 -22.55
C MET A 315 -3.28 -1.49 -21.79
N THR A 316 -4.02 -2.50 -21.33
CA THR A 316 -3.47 -3.57 -20.51
C THR A 316 -3.97 -4.93 -21.00
N GLY A 317 -3.07 -5.91 -21.06
CA GLY A 317 -3.40 -7.32 -21.31
C GLY A 317 -3.42 -8.13 -20.01
N PHE A 318 -4.49 -8.87 -19.76
CA PHE A 318 -4.63 -9.80 -18.64
C PHE A 318 -4.65 -11.23 -19.17
N ILE A 319 -3.73 -12.06 -18.73
CA ILE A 319 -3.64 -13.46 -19.12
C ILE A 319 -4.02 -14.33 -17.93
N ARG A 320 -5.06 -15.16 -18.10
CA ARG A 320 -5.38 -16.26 -17.17
C ARG A 320 -4.97 -17.58 -17.80
N TRP A 321 -4.03 -18.29 -17.19
CA TRP A 321 -3.48 -19.54 -17.70
C TRP A 321 -4.16 -20.74 -17.05
N ASN A 322 -4.37 -21.82 -17.81
CA ASN A 322 -4.81 -23.10 -17.29
C ASN A 322 -3.67 -24.11 -17.42
N THR A 323 -3.13 -24.54 -16.28
CA THR A 323 -2.01 -25.50 -16.22
C THR A 323 -2.41 -26.92 -16.61
N THR A 324 -3.68 -27.30 -16.45
CA THR A 324 -4.19 -28.62 -16.81
C THR A 324 -4.28 -28.78 -18.33
N SER A 325 -4.83 -27.77 -19.02
CA SER A 325 -4.94 -27.80 -20.48
C SER A 325 -3.74 -27.22 -21.22
N ASN A 326 -2.78 -26.61 -20.52
CA ASN A 326 -1.66 -25.86 -21.08
C ASN A 326 -2.11 -24.82 -22.12
N THR A 327 -3.20 -24.12 -21.81
CA THR A 327 -3.74 -23.05 -22.65
C THR A 327 -4.17 -21.84 -21.80
N GLY A 328 -4.14 -20.66 -22.41
CA GLY A 328 -4.54 -19.41 -21.76
C GLY A 328 -5.66 -18.66 -22.47
N ILE A 329 -6.28 -17.75 -21.72
CA ILE A 329 -7.08 -16.65 -22.26
C ILE A 329 -6.31 -15.35 -22.10
N ILE A 330 -6.47 -14.42 -23.03
CA ILE A 330 -5.94 -13.05 -22.94
C ILE A 330 -7.07 -12.05 -23.16
N ILE A 331 -7.22 -11.13 -22.21
CA ILE A 331 -8.23 -10.08 -22.20
C ILE A 331 -7.51 -8.74 -22.28
N ILE A 332 -7.82 -7.93 -23.30
CA ILE A 332 -7.17 -6.64 -23.50
C ILE A 332 -8.20 -5.56 -23.20
N MET A 333 -7.90 -4.73 -22.21
CA MET A 333 -8.77 -3.64 -21.75
C MET A 333 -8.06 -2.30 -21.88
N SER A 334 -8.86 -1.23 -21.94
CA SER A 334 -8.35 0.13 -21.80
C SER A 334 -9.40 1.05 -21.16
N TYR A 335 -8.97 2.16 -20.57
CA TYR A 335 -9.85 3.28 -20.24
C TYR A 335 -9.56 4.49 -21.16
N ASN A 336 -10.47 5.46 -21.17
CA ASN A 336 -10.30 6.70 -21.93
C ASN A 336 -10.70 7.88 -21.04
N GLU A 337 -9.71 8.50 -20.40
CA GLU A 337 -9.94 9.61 -19.46
C GLU A 337 -10.72 10.76 -20.09
N THR A 338 -10.39 11.17 -21.31
CA THR A 338 -11.11 12.25 -22.01
C THR A 338 -12.59 11.94 -22.18
N ALA A 339 -12.93 10.72 -22.59
CA ALA A 339 -14.32 10.30 -22.74
C ALA A 339 -15.06 10.21 -21.40
N ILE A 340 -14.36 9.78 -20.34
CA ILE A 340 -14.89 9.71 -18.98
C ILE A 340 -15.17 11.13 -18.44
N LYS A 341 -14.22 12.06 -18.56
CA LYS A 341 -14.39 13.47 -18.18
C LYS A 341 -15.52 14.14 -18.96
N GLU A 342 -15.64 13.89 -20.26
CA GLU A 342 -16.76 14.41 -21.06
C GLU A 342 -18.11 13.80 -20.64
N SER A 343 -18.14 12.55 -20.19
CA SER A 343 -19.35 11.94 -19.63
C SER A 343 -19.75 12.61 -18.32
N PHE A 344 -18.79 12.85 -17.42
CA PHE A 344 -19.02 13.62 -16.20
C PHE A 344 -19.53 15.04 -16.49
N LYS A 345 -18.92 15.74 -17.45
CA LYS A 345 -19.31 17.11 -17.84
C LYS A 345 -20.73 17.17 -18.40
N LYS A 346 -21.16 16.15 -19.16
CA LYS A 346 -22.54 16.04 -19.65
C LYS A 346 -23.56 15.90 -18.53
N VAL A 347 -23.24 15.13 -17.47
CA VAL A 347 -24.17 14.89 -16.36
C VAL A 347 -24.15 15.99 -15.29
N SER A 348 -23.00 16.61 -15.05
CA SER A 348 -22.82 17.60 -13.96
C SER A 348 -22.81 19.05 -14.44
N GLY A 349 -22.49 19.30 -15.71
CA GLY A 349 -22.19 20.64 -16.24
C GLY A 349 -20.83 21.20 -15.80
N LEU A 350 -20.01 20.44 -15.08
CA LEU A 350 -18.72 20.88 -14.54
C LEU A 350 -17.56 20.37 -15.41
N ASN A 351 -16.52 21.20 -15.56
CA ASN A 351 -15.25 20.78 -16.14
C ASN A 351 -14.27 20.36 -15.00
N PRO A 352 -13.85 19.08 -14.92
CA PRO A 352 -12.92 18.60 -13.89
C PRO A 352 -11.63 19.44 -13.84
N ASP A 353 -11.06 19.74 -15.01
CA ASP A 353 -9.75 20.40 -15.12
C ASP A 353 -9.80 21.91 -14.80
N ALA A 354 -10.99 22.46 -14.49
CA ALA A 354 -11.14 23.89 -14.23
C ALA A 354 -10.72 24.30 -12.81
N SER A 355 -10.72 23.38 -11.85
CA SER A 355 -10.30 23.63 -10.45
C SER A 355 -10.21 22.34 -9.66
N ALA A 356 -9.39 22.34 -8.59
CA ALA A 356 -9.35 21.24 -7.62
C ALA A 356 -10.75 20.86 -7.10
N THR A 357 -11.62 21.83 -6.82
CA THR A 357 -13.00 21.58 -6.38
C THR A 357 -13.82 20.77 -7.37
N ASN A 358 -13.67 21.05 -8.67
CA ASN A 358 -14.37 20.31 -9.72
C ASN A 358 -13.76 18.92 -9.89
N ASP A 359 -12.44 18.80 -9.77
CA ASP A 359 -11.74 17.51 -9.78
C ASP A 359 -12.22 16.61 -8.63
N LEU A 360 -12.30 17.11 -7.39
CA LEU A 360 -12.81 16.32 -6.24
C LEU A 360 -14.27 15.87 -6.44
N LYS A 361 -15.11 16.70 -7.05
CA LYS A 361 -16.49 16.31 -7.42
C LYS A 361 -16.52 15.26 -8.52
N TYR A 362 -15.60 15.35 -9.48
CA TYR A 362 -15.41 14.35 -10.52
C TYR A 362 -14.93 13.01 -9.94
N GLN A 363 -13.97 13.02 -9.00
CA GLN A 363 -13.55 11.83 -8.26
C GLN A 363 -14.72 11.20 -7.49
N ASN A 364 -15.56 11.98 -6.81
CA ASN A 364 -16.73 11.45 -6.12
C ASN A 364 -17.72 10.77 -7.09
N TRP A 365 -17.91 11.33 -8.29
CA TRP A 365 -18.69 10.70 -9.34
C TRP A 365 -18.05 9.40 -9.86
N LEU A 366 -16.72 9.37 -10.04
CA LEU A 366 -15.99 8.17 -10.42
C LEU A 366 -16.15 7.06 -9.37
N ILE A 367 -16.02 7.38 -8.08
CA ILE A 367 -16.19 6.43 -6.97
C ILE A 367 -17.62 5.87 -6.95
N SER A 368 -18.62 6.74 -7.10
CA SER A 368 -20.01 6.31 -7.22
C SER A 368 -20.23 5.41 -8.44
N THR A 369 -19.54 5.68 -9.55
CA THR A 369 -19.62 4.88 -10.78
C THR A 369 -18.92 3.53 -10.61
N LEU A 370 -17.75 3.50 -9.95
CA LEU A 370 -17.04 2.26 -9.60
C LEU A 370 -17.94 1.33 -8.77
N HIS A 371 -18.69 1.88 -7.81
CA HIS A 371 -19.57 1.09 -6.95
C HIS A 371 -20.82 0.55 -7.66
N THR A 372 -21.32 1.25 -8.69
CA THR A 372 -22.64 0.96 -9.28
C THR A 372 -22.58 0.40 -10.69
N ASN A 373 -21.60 0.79 -11.48
CA ASN A 373 -21.40 0.35 -12.86
C ASN A 373 -19.91 0.46 -13.26
N PRO A 374 -19.01 -0.34 -12.66
CA PRO A 374 -17.58 -0.29 -12.93
C PRO A 374 -17.27 -0.53 -14.41
N THR A 375 -18.05 -1.39 -15.08
CA THR A 375 -17.85 -1.72 -16.50
C THR A 375 -18.02 -0.54 -17.46
N SER A 376 -18.66 0.55 -17.02
CA SER A 376 -18.82 1.77 -17.82
C SER A 376 -17.55 2.63 -17.90
N LEU A 377 -16.59 2.43 -17.00
CA LEU A 377 -15.33 3.15 -16.97
C LEU A 377 -14.25 2.53 -17.89
N VAL A 378 -14.49 1.32 -18.39
CA VAL A 378 -13.49 0.54 -19.13
C VAL A 378 -14.07 -0.01 -20.43
N THR A 379 -13.20 -0.21 -21.42
CA THR A 379 -13.53 -0.86 -22.69
C THR A 379 -12.74 -2.16 -22.79
N ILE A 380 -13.44 -3.27 -22.99
CA ILE A 380 -12.81 -4.53 -23.40
C ILE A 380 -12.61 -4.48 -24.92
N LEU A 381 -11.36 -4.38 -25.35
CA LEU A 381 -10.98 -4.26 -26.77
C LEU A 381 -10.94 -5.64 -27.44
N TYR A 382 -10.33 -6.62 -26.77
CA TYR A 382 -10.16 -7.97 -27.30
C TYR A 382 -10.29 -9.03 -26.20
N GLU A 383 -10.81 -10.19 -26.60
CA GLU A 383 -11.07 -11.34 -25.72
C GLU A 383 -10.73 -12.61 -26.49
N PHE A 384 -9.57 -13.21 -26.22
CA PHE A 384 -9.08 -14.37 -26.95
C PHE A 384 -8.83 -15.57 -26.04
N LYS A 385 -8.99 -16.77 -26.59
CA LYS A 385 -8.67 -18.05 -25.96
C LYS A 385 -7.83 -18.93 -26.89
N GLY A 386 -7.07 -19.83 -26.28
CA GLY A 386 -6.19 -20.76 -27.01
C GLY A 386 -4.76 -20.26 -27.10
N LEU A 387 -4.35 -19.33 -26.21
CA LEU A 387 -2.95 -18.96 -26.06
C LEU A 387 -2.16 -20.22 -25.70
N THR A 388 -1.08 -20.51 -26.41
CA THR A 388 -0.20 -21.66 -26.12
C THR A 388 0.91 -21.28 -25.16
N LYS A 389 1.65 -22.28 -24.67
CA LYS A 389 2.81 -22.06 -23.80
C LYS A 389 3.86 -21.17 -24.47
N ASP A 390 4.17 -21.45 -25.74
CA ASP A 390 5.17 -20.67 -26.49
C ASP A 390 4.75 -19.21 -26.66
N ASN A 391 3.45 -18.95 -26.85
CA ASN A 391 2.94 -17.58 -26.90
C ASN A 391 3.08 -16.88 -25.55
N LEU A 392 2.78 -17.57 -24.45
CA LEU A 392 2.92 -17.00 -23.11
C LEU A 392 4.37 -16.66 -22.78
N GLU A 393 5.30 -17.58 -23.04
CA GLU A 393 6.73 -17.34 -22.84
C GLU A 393 7.28 -16.24 -23.76
N TYR A 394 6.73 -16.07 -24.97
CA TYR A 394 7.06 -14.95 -25.86
C TYR A 394 6.69 -13.60 -25.25
N LEU A 395 5.47 -13.47 -24.75
CA LEU A 395 4.96 -12.23 -24.17
C LEU A 395 5.69 -11.90 -22.87
N MET A 396 5.92 -12.89 -22.01
CA MET A 396 6.49 -12.67 -20.68
C MET A 396 8.02 -12.76 -20.59
N GLY A 397 8.68 -13.43 -21.53
CA GLY A 397 10.12 -13.71 -21.48
C GLY A 397 10.56 -14.80 -20.49
N LEU A 398 9.62 -15.45 -19.80
CA LEU A 398 9.89 -16.36 -18.68
C LEU A 398 9.32 -17.75 -18.91
N GLU A 399 10.02 -18.77 -18.42
CA GLU A 399 9.48 -20.13 -18.33
C GLU A 399 8.34 -20.17 -17.30
N ILE A 400 7.18 -20.66 -17.73
CA ILE A 400 5.99 -20.79 -16.88
C ILE A 400 6.33 -21.65 -15.66
N GLY A 401 6.11 -21.11 -14.47
CA GLY A 401 6.27 -21.81 -13.20
C GLY A 401 7.71 -22.04 -12.73
N LYS A 402 8.72 -21.58 -13.47
CA LYS A 402 10.13 -21.75 -13.08
C LYS A 402 10.90 -20.44 -12.94
N GLY A 403 10.37 -19.32 -13.46
CA GLY A 403 10.97 -17.99 -13.30
C GLY A 403 12.32 -17.80 -14.02
N ASN A 404 12.78 -18.79 -14.77
CA ASN A 404 13.94 -18.70 -15.64
C ASN A 404 13.63 -17.78 -16.81
N VAL A 405 14.52 -16.83 -17.09
CA VAL A 405 14.45 -16.04 -18.32
C VAL A 405 14.81 -16.95 -19.49
N VAL A 406 13.86 -17.14 -20.42
CA VAL A 406 14.03 -17.98 -21.60
C VAL A 406 14.20 -17.18 -22.88
N LYS A 407 13.76 -15.92 -22.89
CA LYS A 407 13.90 -14.96 -23.99
C LYS A 407 13.60 -13.55 -23.49
N SER A 408 13.87 -12.53 -24.31
CA SER A 408 13.39 -11.18 -24.03
C SER A 408 11.86 -11.17 -23.95
N ALA A 409 11.33 -10.51 -22.93
CA ALA A 409 9.90 -10.28 -22.81
C ALA A 409 9.45 -9.30 -23.90
N HIS A 410 8.30 -9.57 -24.53
CA HIS A 410 7.74 -8.70 -25.57
C HIS A 410 6.54 -7.88 -25.07
N GLY A 411 6.05 -8.13 -23.86
CA GLY A 411 4.97 -7.34 -23.26
C GLY A 411 3.67 -7.42 -24.06
N LEU A 412 2.90 -6.33 -24.09
CA LEU A 412 1.67 -6.24 -24.85
C LEU A 412 1.95 -6.02 -26.36
N ASP A 413 2.52 -7.04 -27.03
CA ASP A 413 2.76 -7.00 -28.48
C ASP A 413 1.47 -7.30 -29.25
N MET A 414 0.75 -6.25 -29.62
CA MET A 414 -0.52 -6.35 -30.33
C MET A 414 -0.39 -6.93 -31.74
N ASN A 415 0.72 -6.71 -32.44
CA ASN A 415 0.93 -7.26 -33.78
C ASN A 415 1.06 -8.78 -33.72
N TYR A 416 1.85 -9.26 -32.75
CA TYR A 416 1.98 -10.69 -32.48
C TYR A 416 0.62 -11.30 -32.09
N ILE A 417 -0.04 -10.74 -31.07
CA ILE A 417 -1.31 -11.29 -30.54
C ILE A 417 -2.39 -11.39 -31.64
N LEU A 418 -2.56 -10.34 -32.45
CA LEU A 418 -3.55 -10.34 -33.53
C LEU A 418 -3.16 -11.30 -34.66
N GLY A 419 -1.86 -11.50 -34.91
CA GLY A 419 -1.34 -12.44 -35.90
C GLY A 419 -1.55 -13.93 -35.55
N LEU A 420 -1.80 -14.25 -34.27
CA LEU A 420 -2.04 -15.63 -33.81
C LEU A 420 -3.38 -16.22 -34.28
N ASN A 421 -4.32 -15.38 -34.75
CA ASN A 421 -5.67 -15.81 -35.16
C ASN A 421 -6.40 -16.64 -34.08
N LEU A 422 -6.26 -16.23 -32.82
CA LEU A 422 -6.90 -16.89 -31.68
C LEU A 422 -8.43 -16.79 -31.75
N THR A 423 -9.10 -17.77 -31.17
CA THR A 423 -10.58 -17.77 -31.12
C THR A 423 -11.09 -16.82 -30.04
N LYS A 424 -12.29 -16.27 -30.22
CA LYS A 424 -12.91 -15.39 -29.22
C LYS A 424 -13.16 -16.14 -27.90
N ALA A 425 -12.79 -15.54 -26.78
CA ALA A 425 -13.13 -16.04 -25.45
C ALA A 425 -14.61 -15.75 -25.13
N ASN A 426 -15.22 -16.65 -24.37
CA ASN A 426 -16.57 -16.45 -23.86
C ASN A 426 -16.46 -15.88 -22.44
N ARG A 427 -17.19 -14.80 -22.18
CA ARG A 427 -17.39 -14.31 -20.82
C ARG A 427 -18.12 -15.36 -20.01
N GLU A 428 -17.66 -15.57 -18.79
CA GLU A 428 -18.31 -16.47 -17.85
C GLU A 428 -19.54 -15.75 -17.29
N ALA A 429 -20.69 -16.44 -17.27
CA ALA A 429 -21.89 -15.88 -16.68
C ALA A 429 -21.66 -15.77 -15.17
N ASN A 430 -21.76 -14.57 -14.62
CA ASN A 430 -21.79 -14.41 -13.18
C ASN A 430 -22.98 -15.21 -12.63
N VAL A 431 -22.67 -16.18 -11.77
CA VAL A 431 -23.62 -16.57 -10.73
C VAL A 431 -23.70 -15.36 -9.82
N ASN A 432 -24.68 -14.49 -10.07
CA ASN A 432 -25.01 -13.40 -9.18
C ASN A 432 -25.66 -14.04 -7.94
N ILE A 433 -24.87 -14.73 -7.13
CA ILE A 433 -25.29 -15.06 -5.77
C ILE A 433 -25.27 -13.70 -5.09
N ALA A 434 -26.42 -13.25 -4.60
CA ALA A 434 -26.46 -12.11 -3.70
C ALA A 434 -25.70 -12.51 -2.44
N GLU A 435 -24.38 -12.33 -2.45
CA GLU A 435 -23.53 -12.66 -1.33
C GLU A 435 -23.75 -11.61 -0.25
N ILE A 436 -24.14 -12.07 0.94
CA ILE A 436 -24.45 -11.20 2.07
C ILE A 436 -23.12 -10.61 2.56
N LYS A 437 -22.98 -9.28 2.46
CA LYS A 437 -21.82 -8.57 3.02
C LYS A 437 -21.72 -8.83 4.52
N LEU A 438 -20.49 -9.06 4.99
CA LEU A 438 -20.24 -9.20 6.43
C LEU A 438 -20.30 -7.81 7.09
N SER A 439 -20.78 -7.77 8.33
CA SER A 439 -20.72 -6.55 9.14
C SER A 439 -19.35 -6.41 9.80
N ASP A 440 -18.97 -5.18 10.13
CA ASP A 440 -17.75 -4.89 10.90
C ASP A 440 -17.69 -5.67 12.22
N ALA A 441 -18.84 -5.80 12.90
CA ALA A 441 -18.95 -6.57 14.13
C ALA A 441 -18.63 -8.06 13.89
N LYS A 442 -19.09 -8.64 12.77
CA LYS A 442 -18.76 -10.02 12.42
C LYS A 442 -17.29 -10.18 12.06
N LEU A 443 -16.72 -9.28 11.27
CA LEU A 443 -15.29 -9.31 10.92
C LEU A 443 -14.41 -9.19 12.17
N LYS A 444 -14.75 -8.27 13.08
CA LYS A 444 -14.10 -8.15 14.39
C LYS A 444 -14.20 -9.46 15.18
N GLN A 445 -15.39 -10.07 15.23
CA GLN A 445 -15.59 -11.33 15.92
C GLN A 445 -14.74 -12.48 15.35
N ILE A 446 -14.58 -12.55 14.02
CA ILE A 446 -13.69 -13.54 13.39
C ILE A 446 -12.25 -13.39 13.90
N GLY A 447 -11.75 -12.16 14.03
CA GLY A 447 -10.43 -11.89 14.61
C GLY A 447 -10.31 -12.34 16.08
N ILE A 448 -11.35 -12.09 16.89
CA ILE A 448 -11.43 -12.52 18.29
C ILE A 448 -11.40 -14.05 18.37
N ASP A 449 -12.24 -14.73 17.60
CA ASP A 449 -12.38 -16.19 17.60
C ASP A 449 -11.07 -16.87 17.15
N ALA A 450 -10.39 -16.31 16.14
CA ALA A 450 -9.09 -16.80 15.69
C ALA A 450 -8.04 -16.74 16.81
N CYS A 451 -7.99 -15.63 17.56
CA CYS A 451 -7.08 -15.49 18.68
C CYS A 451 -7.39 -16.45 19.83
N ASN A 452 -8.67 -16.64 20.15
CA ASN A 452 -9.08 -17.57 21.20
C ASN A 452 -8.71 -19.02 20.86
N ASN A 453 -8.92 -19.45 19.61
CA ASN A 453 -8.48 -20.77 19.14
C ASN A 453 -6.96 -20.94 19.25
N ALA A 454 -6.19 -19.89 18.92
CA ALA A 454 -4.73 -19.92 19.06
C ALA A 454 -4.28 -20.02 20.53
N ILE A 455 -4.91 -19.25 21.43
CA ILE A 455 -4.62 -19.31 22.87
C ILE A 455 -4.89 -20.72 23.42
N GLU A 456 -6.01 -21.34 23.05
CA GLU A 456 -6.33 -22.72 23.45
C GLU A 456 -5.28 -23.71 22.93
N TYR A 457 -4.91 -23.60 21.65
CA TYR A 457 -3.90 -24.45 21.04
C TYR A 457 -2.54 -24.33 21.75
N PHE A 458 -2.01 -23.12 21.94
CA PHE A 458 -0.72 -22.93 22.61
C PHE A 458 -0.75 -23.35 24.07
N SER A 459 -1.86 -23.13 24.77
CA SER A 459 -2.05 -23.61 26.15
C SER A 459 -1.96 -25.14 26.23
N SER A 460 -2.49 -25.85 25.23
CA SER A 460 -2.35 -27.32 25.15
C SER A 460 -0.89 -27.79 25.01
N GLN A 461 0.01 -26.92 24.54
CA GLN A 461 1.45 -27.15 24.42
C GLN A 461 2.24 -26.64 25.64
N GLY A 462 1.55 -26.13 26.67
CA GLY A 462 2.20 -25.52 27.84
C GLY A 462 2.73 -24.10 27.60
N ILE A 463 2.36 -23.47 26.49
CA ILE A 463 2.73 -22.09 26.15
C ILE A 463 1.61 -21.15 26.62
N THR A 464 1.93 -20.23 27.53
CA THR A 464 0.96 -19.24 28.00
C THR A 464 0.99 -18.02 27.08
N ILE A 465 -0.14 -17.74 26.44
CA ILE A 465 -0.33 -16.54 25.62
C ILE A 465 -1.10 -15.51 26.44
N SER A 466 -0.52 -14.32 26.60
CA SER A 466 -1.17 -13.16 27.21
C SER A 466 -1.29 -12.02 26.20
N LYS A 467 -2.13 -11.04 26.51
CA LYS A 467 -2.18 -9.77 25.79
C LYS A 467 -0.80 -9.09 25.84
N ASP A 468 -0.42 -8.44 24.74
CA ASP A 468 0.83 -7.70 24.53
C ASP A 468 2.10 -8.58 24.64
N LEU A 469 1.99 -9.87 24.31
CA LEU A 469 3.13 -10.79 24.27
C LEU A 469 3.99 -10.56 23.01
N ASN A 470 5.19 -10.00 23.18
CA ASN A 470 6.06 -9.55 22.07
C ASN A 470 6.69 -10.65 21.22
N ASN A 471 6.67 -11.91 21.68
CA ASN A 471 7.18 -13.08 20.96
C ASN A 471 6.08 -13.96 20.37
N LEU A 472 4.85 -13.43 20.26
CA LEU A 472 3.76 -13.98 19.47
C LEU A 472 3.49 -13.07 18.27
N TYR A 473 3.48 -13.67 17.09
CA TYR A 473 3.26 -12.99 15.83
C TYR A 473 2.00 -13.54 15.15
N VAL A 474 1.22 -12.65 14.54
CA VAL A 474 0.02 -12.99 13.78
C VAL A 474 0.22 -12.54 12.33
N LEU A 475 0.33 -13.48 11.40
CA LEU A 475 0.37 -13.20 9.96
C LEU A 475 -1.02 -13.50 9.39
N THR A 476 -1.55 -12.61 8.55
CA THR A 476 -2.93 -12.76 8.05
C THR A 476 -3.10 -12.15 6.67
N SER A 477 -4.01 -12.72 5.87
CA SER A 477 -4.44 -12.11 4.60
C SER A 477 -5.47 -10.99 4.80
N ALA A 478 -5.94 -10.77 6.04
CA ALA A 478 -6.86 -9.69 6.37
C ALA A 478 -6.30 -8.33 5.93
N GLY A 479 -7.20 -7.43 5.52
CA GLY A 479 -6.86 -6.13 4.95
C GLY A 479 -6.58 -6.14 3.44
N TYR A 480 -6.22 -7.30 2.87
CA TYR A 480 -6.10 -7.48 1.43
C TYR A 480 -7.28 -8.26 0.83
N VAL A 481 -7.65 -9.39 1.43
CA VAL A 481 -8.74 -10.22 0.90
C VAL A 481 -10.12 -9.64 1.20
N ARG A 482 -11.09 -9.94 0.35
CA ARG A 482 -12.50 -9.60 0.55
C ARG A 482 -13.34 -10.85 0.72
N ILE A 483 -14.29 -10.80 1.65
CA ILE A 483 -15.34 -11.82 1.79
C ILE A 483 -16.65 -11.21 1.31
N ASN A 484 -17.29 -11.83 0.32
CA ASN A 484 -18.55 -11.33 -0.24
C ASN A 484 -18.46 -9.85 -0.66
N GLY A 485 -17.32 -9.47 -1.26
CA GLY A 485 -17.01 -8.09 -1.64
C GLY A 485 -16.76 -7.12 -0.46
N THR A 486 -16.67 -7.61 0.77
CA THR A 486 -16.43 -6.82 2.00
C THR A 486 -14.94 -6.83 2.37
N PRO A 487 -14.27 -5.67 2.50
CA PRO A 487 -12.91 -5.58 3.03
C PRO A 487 -12.81 -6.19 4.43
N THR A 488 -11.69 -6.83 4.73
CA THR A 488 -11.51 -7.61 5.97
C THR A 488 -10.70 -6.89 7.05
N SER A 489 -10.41 -5.59 6.90
CA SER A 489 -9.56 -4.84 7.85
C SER A 489 -10.05 -4.93 9.30
N MET A 490 -11.36 -4.91 9.55
CA MET A 490 -11.95 -4.98 10.90
C MET A 490 -11.55 -6.21 11.72
N VAL A 491 -11.02 -7.25 11.08
CA VAL A 491 -10.38 -8.40 11.74
C VAL A 491 -9.21 -7.96 12.63
N PHE A 492 -8.46 -6.93 12.23
CA PHE A 492 -7.33 -6.39 13.00
C PHE A 492 -7.74 -5.90 14.38
N ASP A 493 -8.90 -5.25 14.51
CA ASP A 493 -9.40 -4.78 15.81
C ASP A 493 -9.79 -5.94 16.73
N GLY A 494 -10.26 -7.05 16.16
CA GLY A 494 -10.54 -8.27 16.92
C GLY A 494 -9.25 -8.89 17.47
N ILE A 495 -8.21 -8.94 16.63
CA ILE A 495 -6.88 -9.41 17.04
C ILE A 495 -6.29 -8.49 18.13
N TYR A 496 -6.37 -7.17 17.94
CA TYR A 496 -5.88 -6.19 18.89
C TYR A 496 -6.61 -6.27 20.25
N GLU A 497 -7.92 -6.52 20.24
CA GLU A 497 -8.71 -6.65 21.46
C GLU A 497 -8.18 -7.77 22.37
N VAL A 498 -7.93 -8.95 21.79
CA VAL A 498 -7.51 -10.15 22.52
C VAL A 498 -6.01 -10.14 22.81
N LEU A 499 -5.19 -9.92 21.79
CA LEU A 499 -3.73 -10.11 21.87
C LEU A 499 -2.97 -8.79 22.02
N GLY A 500 -3.59 -7.64 21.79
CA GLY A 500 -2.88 -6.35 21.73
C GLY A 500 -1.99 -6.22 20.50
N SER A 501 -1.97 -7.22 19.62
CA SER A 501 -1.10 -7.28 18.45
C SER A 501 -1.50 -6.24 17.40
N ALA A 502 -0.50 -5.53 16.88
CA ALA A 502 -0.68 -4.48 15.88
C ALA A 502 0.54 -4.39 14.96
N LEU A 503 0.36 -3.80 13.78
CA LEU A 503 1.44 -3.63 12.81
C LEU A 503 2.58 -2.76 13.37
N TYR A 504 2.24 -1.64 14.02
CA TYR A 504 3.24 -0.77 14.64
C TYR A 504 3.97 -1.40 15.84
N LYS A 505 3.40 -2.46 16.43
CA LYS A 505 4.07 -3.27 17.48
C LYS A 505 4.91 -4.41 16.90
N LYS A 506 4.92 -4.58 15.57
CA LYS A 506 5.58 -5.69 14.87
C LYS A 506 5.13 -7.06 15.42
N THR A 507 3.83 -7.21 15.70
CA THR A 507 3.21 -8.46 16.18
C THR A 507 1.97 -8.88 15.39
N LEU A 508 1.44 -8.00 14.52
CA LEU A 508 0.41 -8.31 13.53
C LEU A 508 0.90 -7.89 12.14
N PHE A 509 0.77 -8.79 11.18
CA PHE A 509 1.41 -8.69 9.87
C PHE A 509 0.39 -9.01 8.76
N PRO A 510 -0.22 -7.97 8.16
CA PRO A 510 -1.03 -8.12 6.95
C PRO A 510 -0.13 -8.53 5.79
N VAL A 511 -0.34 -9.72 5.23
CA VAL A 511 0.48 -10.26 4.15
C VAL A 511 -0.23 -10.08 2.82
N HIS A 512 0.43 -9.42 1.88
CA HIS A 512 -0.14 -9.09 0.58
C HIS A 512 -0.58 -10.34 -0.18
N THR A 513 -1.86 -10.33 -0.54
CA THR A 513 -2.60 -11.48 -1.07
C THR A 513 -3.67 -10.94 -2.03
N PRO A 514 -3.96 -11.58 -3.18
CA PRO A 514 -5.00 -11.12 -4.07
C PRO A 514 -6.39 -11.10 -3.44
N ILE A 515 -7.23 -10.13 -3.83
CA ILE A 515 -8.53 -9.84 -3.20
C ILE A 515 -9.52 -11.02 -3.11
N TRP A 516 -9.37 -12.06 -3.93
CA TRP A 516 -10.27 -13.22 -3.98
C TRP A 516 -9.82 -14.40 -3.12
N LYS A 517 -8.61 -14.38 -2.54
CA LYS A 517 -8.11 -15.52 -1.76
C LYS A 517 -8.79 -15.61 -0.40
N ASP A 518 -8.54 -16.73 0.27
CA ASP A 518 -9.07 -17.05 1.58
C ASP A 518 -8.59 -16.07 2.67
N LEU A 519 -9.47 -15.80 3.63
CA LEU A 519 -9.09 -15.16 4.90
C LEU A 519 -8.39 -16.20 5.80
N VAL A 520 -7.10 -16.01 6.04
CA VAL A 520 -6.25 -16.94 6.80
C VAL A 520 -5.50 -16.23 7.92
N PHE A 521 -5.08 -17.02 8.91
CA PHE A 521 -4.32 -16.59 10.08
C PHE A 521 -3.23 -17.60 10.37
N ASP A 522 -2.00 -17.14 10.54
CA ASP A 522 -0.89 -17.90 11.09
C ASP A 522 -0.44 -17.24 12.39
N PHE A 523 -0.64 -17.94 13.49
CA PHE A 523 -0.07 -17.58 14.78
C PHE A 523 1.27 -18.28 14.92
N TYR A 524 2.33 -17.52 15.22
CA TYR A 524 3.68 -18.01 15.35
C TYR A 524 4.28 -17.52 16.66
N TRP A 525 4.59 -18.46 17.54
CA TRP A 525 5.23 -18.20 18.82
C TRP A 525 6.70 -18.60 18.74
N VAL A 526 7.58 -17.76 19.30
CA VAL A 526 9.02 -18.01 19.41
C VAL A 526 9.42 -18.00 20.88
N ASP A 527 10.20 -18.99 21.31
CA ASP A 527 10.74 -19.02 22.66
C ASP A 527 11.71 -17.84 22.86
N PRO A 528 11.48 -16.96 23.85
CA PRO A 528 12.32 -15.77 24.05
C PRO A 528 13.74 -16.14 24.48
N ASN A 529 13.97 -17.36 24.99
CA ASN A 529 15.29 -17.85 25.39
C ASN A 529 15.97 -18.67 24.29
N ASN A 530 15.23 -19.07 23.24
CA ASN A 530 15.76 -19.88 22.17
C ASN A 530 14.98 -19.68 20.86
N VAL A 531 15.48 -18.80 19.98
CA VAL A 531 14.83 -18.45 18.69
C VAL A 531 14.70 -19.61 17.69
N THR A 532 15.27 -20.79 17.98
CA THR A 532 15.06 -22.01 17.19
C THR A 532 13.94 -22.90 17.75
N ASN A 533 13.49 -22.64 18.97
CA ASN A 533 12.33 -23.28 19.57
C ASN A 533 11.09 -22.43 19.25
N ASP A 534 10.24 -22.93 18.36
CA ASP A 534 9.06 -22.21 17.88
C ASP A 534 7.85 -23.14 17.77
N SER A 535 6.67 -22.52 17.67
CA SER A 535 5.40 -23.23 17.49
C SER A 535 4.46 -22.40 16.65
N SER A 536 3.62 -23.03 15.83
CA SER A 536 2.64 -22.33 15.01
C SER A 536 1.27 -22.98 14.99
N PHE A 537 0.27 -22.16 14.67
CA PHE A 537 -1.12 -22.55 14.52
C PHE A 537 -1.77 -21.76 13.39
N SER A 538 -2.38 -22.45 12.44
CA SER A 538 -2.90 -21.88 11.21
C SER A 538 -4.39 -22.15 11.05
N LEU A 539 -5.15 -21.10 10.80
CA LEU A 539 -6.59 -21.11 10.62
C LEU A 539 -6.98 -20.53 9.26
N LYS A 540 -8.11 -20.99 8.74
CA LYS A 540 -8.84 -20.37 7.63
C LYS A 540 -10.29 -20.12 8.04
N TYR A 541 -10.86 -19.00 7.61
CA TYR A 541 -12.30 -18.78 7.72
C TYR A 541 -13.05 -19.41 6.52
N ASP A 542 -13.90 -20.39 6.79
CA ASP A 542 -14.78 -21.05 5.82
C ASP A 542 -16.09 -20.26 5.71
N VAL A 543 -16.22 -19.48 4.65
CA VAL A 543 -17.39 -18.60 4.42
C VAL A 543 -18.69 -19.39 4.30
N ALA A 544 -18.66 -20.60 3.76
CA ALA A 544 -19.88 -21.39 3.53
C ALA A 544 -20.45 -21.97 4.82
N LYS A 545 -19.57 -22.27 5.79
CA LYS A 545 -19.96 -22.84 7.10
C LYS A 545 -20.00 -21.81 8.22
N ASP A 546 -19.55 -20.60 7.95
CA ASP A 546 -19.39 -19.54 8.95
C ASP A 546 -18.48 -19.95 10.13
N GLU A 547 -17.40 -20.69 9.86
CA GLU A 547 -16.54 -21.26 10.90
C GLU A 547 -15.04 -21.06 10.61
N LEU A 548 -14.22 -21.06 11.65
CA LEU A 548 -12.77 -21.16 11.53
C LEU A 548 -12.35 -22.62 11.50
N ILE A 549 -11.62 -23.01 10.47
CA ILE A 549 -11.08 -24.35 10.29
C ILE A 549 -9.57 -24.36 10.52
N VAL A 550 -9.08 -25.39 11.21
CA VAL A 550 -7.64 -25.61 11.38
C VAL A 550 -7.07 -26.17 10.09
N ILE A 551 -6.05 -25.49 9.56
CA ILE A 551 -5.37 -25.86 8.31
C ILE A 551 -3.88 -26.19 8.50
N GLY A 552 -3.32 -25.88 9.68
CA GLY A 552 -1.94 -26.20 10.02
C GLY A 552 -1.65 -26.01 11.50
N ASN A 553 -0.71 -26.76 12.03
CA ASN A 553 -0.28 -26.70 13.44
C ASN A 553 1.22 -27.01 13.59
N THR A 554 1.98 -26.87 12.51
CA THR A 554 3.44 -27.03 12.54
C THR A 554 4.09 -25.92 11.75
N THR A 555 5.30 -25.53 12.13
CA THR A 555 6.05 -24.45 11.47
C THR A 555 6.43 -24.78 10.02
N ARG A 556 6.34 -26.06 9.64
CA ARG A 556 6.53 -26.54 8.26
C ARG A 556 5.27 -26.40 7.38
N ASN A 557 4.10 -26.15 7.97
CA ASN A 557 2.81 -26.02 7.28
C ASN A 557 2.20 -24.61 7.46
N ALA A 558 3.02 -23.59 7.73
CA ALA A 558 2.56 -22.21 7.75
C ALA A 558 2.19 -21.75 6.34
N ASN A 559 1.18 -20.88 6.22
CA ASN A 559 0.77 -20.27 4.95
C ASN A 559 1.82 -19.28 4.45
N TYR A 560 2.54 -18.66 5.37
CA TYR A 560 3.59 -17.68 5.08
C TYR A 560 4.96 -18.24 5.47
N ILE A 561 6.04 -17.68 4.90
CA ILE A 561 7.42 -18.00 5.28
C ILE A 561 8.16 -16.81 5.94
N LEU A 562 7.46 -15.68 6.08
CA LEU A 562 8.00 -14.44 6.64
C LEU A 562 8.40 -14.61 8.12
N GLN A 563 7.83 -15.58 8.82
CA GLN A 563 8.16 -15.96 10.19
C GLN A 563 9.65 -16.27 10.42
N ASN A 564 10.35 -16.70 9.37
CA ASN A 564 11.79 -16.96 9.45
C ASN A 564 12.62 -15.68 9.63
N ALA A 565 12.06 -14.51 9.27
CA ALA A 565 12.75 -13.23 9.35
C ALA A 565 12.27 -12.35 10.51
N ILE A 566 10.96 -12.33 10.80
CA ILE A 566 10.37 -11.44 11.83
C ILE A 566 10.96 -11.64 13.23
N LYS A 567 11.41 -12.86 13.55
CA LYS A 567 12.02 -13.20 14.84
C LYS A 567 13.36 -12.52 15.11
N TYR A 568 13.95 -11.90 14.08
CA TYR A 568 15.18 -11.12 14.19
C TYR A 568 14.93 -9.61 14.30
N ASP A 569 13.68 -9.20 14.50
CA ASP A 569 13.24 -7.80 14.67
C ASP A 569 13.75 -6.86 13.56
N PRO A 570 13.39 -7.11 12.28
CA PRO A 570 13.81 -6.24 11.19
C PRO A 570 13.25 -4.81 11.38
N PRO A 571 13.95 -3.77 10.86
CA PRO A 571 13.41 -2.43 10.76
C PRO A 571 12.03 -2.40 10.10
N TYR A 572 11.16 -1.48 10.55
CA TYR A 572 9.77 -1.44 10.10
C TYR A 572 9.63 -1.19 8.59
N ASP A 573 10.48 -0.36 7.99
CA ASP A 573 10.47 -0.07 6.55
C ASP A 573 10.79 -1.32 5.71
N VAL A 574 11.78 -2.12 6.13
CA VAL A 574 12.08 -3.44 5.53
C VAL A 574 10.87 -4.35 5.59
N LEU A 575 10.27 -4.42 6.78
CA LEU A 575 9.16 -5.31 7.06
C LEU A 575 7.97 -4.99 6.15
N ILE A 576 7.62 -3.71 5.96
CA ILE A 576 6.55 -3.32 5.02
C ILE A 576 6.86 -3.80 3.60
N GLY A 577 8.10 -3.65 3.14
CA GLY A 577 8.53 -4.16 1.84
C GLY A 577 8.36 -5.67 1.71
N TRP A 578 8.72 -6.43 2.75
CA TRP A 578 8.54 -7.89 2.75
C TRP A 578 7.09 -8.34 2.90
N LEU A 579 6.26 -7.61 3.65
CA LEU A 579 4.82 -7.86 3.75
C LEU A 579 4.13 -7.66 2.40
N PHE A 580 4.51 -6.61 1.66
CA PHE A 580 4.05 -6.37 0.30
C PHE A 580 4.58 -7.42 -0.69
N HIS A 581 5.83 -7.88 -0.52
CA HIS A 581 6.36 -8.97 -1.33
C HIS A 581 5.77 -10.35 -0.95
N ASN A 582 5.15 -10.46 0.23
CA ASN A 582 4.58 -11.63 0.90
C ASN A 582 5.56 -12.65 1.52
N HIS A 583 6.85 -12.58 1.21
CA HIS A 583 7.87 -13.46 1.75
C HIS A 583 9.27 -12.82 1.72
N VAL A 584 10.25 -13.48 2.35
CA VAL A 584 11.67 -13.10 2.24
C VAL A 584 12.37 -14.06 1.30
N CYS A 585 13.04 -13.52 0.29
CA CYS A 585 13.83 -14.26 -0.69
C CYS A 585 15.15 -13.55 -1.03
N GLY A 586 16.02 -14.25 -1.77
CA GLY A 586 17.31 -13.74 -2.22
C GLY A 586 17.26 -12.52 -3.15
N GLY A 587 16.08 -12.08 -3.62
CA GLY A 587 15.90 -10.80 -4.31
C GLY A 587 15.49 -9.67 -3.37
N SER A 588 14.49 -9.90 -2.52
CA SER A 588 13.94 -8.90 -1.60
C SER A 588 14.93 -8.37 -0.56
N ALA A 589 15.79 -9.25 0.01
CA ALA A 589 16.75 -8.83 1.03
C ALA A 589 17.92 -8.01 0.46
N PRO A 590 18.60 -8.41 -0.64
CA PRO A 590 19.62 -7.57 -1.26
C PRO A 590 19.09 -6.24 -1.79
N GLY A 591 17.85 -6.20 -2.31
CA GLY A 591 17.22 -4.95 -2.74
C GLY A 591 17.15 -3.91 -1.61
N TYR A 592 16.79 -4.36 -0.40
CA TYR A 592 16.84 -3.50 0.79
C TYR A 592 18.27 -3.08 1.14
N LEU A 593 19.24 -4.00 1.15
CA LEU A 593 20.63 -3.66 1.48
C LEU A 593 21.23 -2.61 0.53
N ILE A 594 20.86 -2.65 -0.75
CA ILE A 594 21.26 -1.64 -1.74
C ILE A 594 20.63 -0.28 -1.38
N ALA A 595 19.33 -0.25 -1.09
CA ALA A 595 18.64 0.98 -0.68
C ALA A 595 19.24 1.57 0.61
N ASP A 596 19.49 0.72 1.61
CA ASP A 596 20.12 1.09 2.89
C ASP A 596 21.52 1.69 2.68
N TYR A 597 22.34 1.05 1.84
CA TYR A 597 23.66 1.57 1.48
C TYR A 597 23.61 2.96 0.84
N ILE A 598 22.62 3.23 -0.02
CA ILE A 598 22.41 4.56 -0.61
C ILE A 598 22.15 5.58 0.50
N TYR A 599 21.25 5.29 1.44
CA TYR A 599 20.99 6.19 2.57
C TYR A 599 22.24 6.44 3.41
N MET A 600 23.05 5.41 3.67
CA MET A 600 24.30 5.55 4.42
C MET A 600 25.31 6.46 3.72
N LYS A 601 25.36 6.45 2.38
CA LYS A 601 26.33 7.25 1.60
C LYS A 601 25.84 8.65 1.25
N THR A 602 24.53 8.84 1.14
CA THR A 602 23.93 10.08 0.62
C THR A 602 23.28 10.94 1.69
N SER A 603 22.88 10.38 2.84
CA SER A 603 22.20 11.16 3.87
C SER A 603 23.17 12.14 4.57
N PRO A 604 22.85 13.45 4.60
CA PRO A 604 23.60 14.44 5.38
C PRO A 604 23.68 14.09 6.87
N LEU A 605 22.70 13.33 7.39
CA LEU A 605 22.60 12.91 8.79
C LEU A 605 23.74 11.95 9.21
N MET A 606 24.32 11.19 8.27
CA MET A 606 25.46 10.29 8.57
C MET A 606 26.83 10.93 8.32
N LYS A 607 26.92 12.04 7.58
CA LYS A 607 28.21 12.73 7.36
C LYS A 607 28.78 13.37 8.63
N MET A 608 27.99 13.55 9.69
CA MET A 608 28.48 14.08 10.96
C MET A 608 29.25 13.07 11.83
N ASN A 609 29.12 11.76 11.59
CA ASN A 609 29.79 10.74 12.41
C ASN A 609 31.11 10.21 11.84
N HIS A 610 31.58 10.74 10.71
CA HIS A 610 32.86 10.35 10.10
C HIS A 610 33.92 11.48 10.09
N ILE A 611 33.71 12.55 10.87
CA ILE A 611 34.72 13.59 11.12
C ILE A 611 35.06 13.62 12.61
N SER A 612 35.41 12.47 13.18
CA SER A 612 36.19 12.38 14.42
C SER A 612 36.78 10.97 14.59
N THR A 613 37.87 10.71 13.87
CA THR A 613 38.92 9.77 14.29
C THR A 613 40.25 10.38 13.93
#